data_AF-A0A1I6JMJ2-F1
#
_entry.id   AF-A0A1I6JMJ2-F1
#
_cell.length_a   1.000
_cell.length_b   1.000
_cell.length_c   1.000
_cell.angle_alpha   90.00
_cell.angle_beta   90.00
_cell.angle_gamma   90.00
#
_symmetry.space_group_name_H-M   'P 1'
#
loop_
_entity.id
_entity.type
_entity.pdbx_description
1 polymer ?
#
loop_
_entity_poly.entity_id
_entity_poly.type
_entity_poly.pdbx_seq_one_letter_code
_entity_poly.pdbx_strand_id
1 'polypeptide(L)'
;MSHPSDRPRGRRIAWALAAGLGSAILLVWLAAAALAPAAAEEPAAVFPWTRTPVAASSSESGTPPGTTPVVAGQGTSASPASSQASAGSDLASTSSSVFRVDAQGRLVVDQAMRLRVEALLALHEGDALAARLDAELAGLTPTAAARARELVAQFEAYQDAQAAAFPPGRAPLVPEEGLAQLQAMQALRASHFGADAARQMFAQDDAVARRILELMREDTSTARSMEEKAMRAQVRYDQERGAVPP
;
A
#
# COMPACT_ATOMS: atom_id res chain seq x y z
N MET A 1 21.89 -38.61 -14.10
CA MET A 1 21.70 -38.12 -12.71
C MET A 1 21.61 -36.61 -12.79
N SER A 2 20.43 -36.05 -12.58
CA SER A 2 20.18 -34.62 -12.78
C SER A 2 19.90 -33.97 -11.43
N HIS A 3 20.74 -33.02 -11.02
CA HIS A 3 20.48 -32.23 -9.82
C HIS A 3 19.37 -31.20 -10.10
N PRO A 4 18.31 -31.13 -9.30
CA PRO A 4 17.43 -29.97 -9.28
C PRO A 4 18.16 -28.80 -8.61
N SER A 5 18.11 -27.62 -9.23
CA SER A 5 18.67 -26.40 -8.65
C SER A 5 17.71 -25.83 -7.61
N ASP A 6 18.04 -25.99 -6.33
CA ASP A 6 17.38 -25.25 -5.25
C ASP A 6 17.54 -23.74 -5.47
N ARG A 7 16.42 -23.03 -5.67
CA ARG A 7 16.41 -21.56 -5.64
C ARG A 7 16.15 -21.11 -4.20
N PRO A 8 16.92 -20.16 -3.65
CA PRO A 8 16.74 -19.72 -2.28
C PRO A 8 15.36 -19.07 -2.11
N ARG A 9 14.55 -19.65 -1.22
CA ARG A 9 13.25 -19.12 -0.82
C ARG A 9 13.44 -17.81 -0.05
N GLY A 10 13.40 -16.69 -0.77
CA GLY A 10 13.43 -15.36 -0.19
C GLY A 10 12.23 -15.17 0.73
N ARG A 11 12.48 -15.10 2.04
CA ARG A 11 11.44 -14.98 3.07
C ARG A 11 10.86 -13.56 3.07
N ARG A 12 9.99 -13.24 2.11
CA ARG A 12 9.21 -11.99 2.11
C ARG A 12 8.40 -11.96 3.41
N ILE A 13 8.57 -10.89 4.17
CA ILE A 13 7.95 -10.75 5.50
C ILE A 13 6.49 -10.36 5.28
N ALA A 14 5.57 -11.23 5.69
CA ALA A 14 4.14 -10.99 5.55
C ALA A 14 3.71 -9.77 6.38
N TRP A 15 3.40 -8.67 5.71
CA TRP A 15 2.75 -7.51 6.32
C TRP A 15 1.23 -7.71 6.26
N ALA A 16 0.70 -8.37 7.28
CA ALA A 16 -0.73 -8.38 7.53
C ALA A 16 -1.16 -6.96 7.95
N LEU A 17 -1.70 -6.19 7.01
CA LEU A 17 -2.42 -4.95 7.29
C LEU A 17 -3.86 -5.02 6.81
N ALA A 18 -4.75 -4.54 7.67
CA ALA A 18 -6.18 -4.81 7.63
C ALA A 18 -6.87 -4.33 6.35
N ALA A 19 -7.91 -5.07 5.95
CA ALA A 19 -8.81 -4.66 4.90
C ALA A 19 -9.54 -3.35 5.26
N GLY A 20 -9.53 -2.39 4.34
CA GLY A 20 -10.38 -1.20 4.36
C GLY A 20 -9.79 0.01 5.08
N LEU A 21 -9.10 0.88 4.32
CA LEU A 21 -9.10 2.35 4.42
C LEU A 21 -8.05 2.92 3.45
N GLY A 22 -8.47 3.49 2.31
CA GLY A 22 -7.56 4.16 1.37
C GLY A 22 -6.76 5.31 2.00
N SER A 23 -7.28 5.92 3.06
CA SER A 23 -6.62 6.96 3.86
C SER A 23 -5.54 6.44 4.81
N ALA A 24 -5.59 5.16 5.22
CA ALA A 24 -4.68 4.62 6.24
C ALA A 24 -3.27 4.38 5.69
N ILE A 25 -3.12 4.07 4.40
CA ILE A 25 -1.81 3.79 3.79
C ILE A 25 -0.91 5.04 3.81
N LEU A 26 -1.48 6.23 3.60
CA LEU A 26 -0.73 7.50 3.68
C LEU A 26 -0.25 7.77 5.12
N LEU A 27 -1.10 7.51 6.11
CA LEU A 27 -0.78 7.70 7.54
C LEU A 27 0.24 6.68 8.07
N VAL A 28 0.16 5.40 7.66
CA VAL A 28 1.17 4.38 8.01
C VAL A 28 2.55 4.75 7.43
N TRP A 29 2.58 5.36 6.23
CA TRP A 29 3.83 5.84 5.63
C TRP A 29 4.40 7.11 6.29
N LEU A 30 3.55 8.00 6.80
CA LEU A 30 3.98 9.20 7.54
C LEU A 30 4.42 8.87 8.99
N ALA A 31 3.68 8.02 9.69
CA ALA A 31 3.97 7.66 11.09
C ALA A 31 5.31 6.92 11.27
N ALA A 32 5.78 6.19 10.23
CA ALA A 32 7.08 5.51 10.25
C ALA A 32 8.28 6.49 10.36
N ALA A 33 8.11 7.76 10.01
CA ALA A 33 9.15 8.79 10.15
C ALA A 33 9.27 9.34 11.58
N ALA A 34 8.21 9.27 12.40
CA ALA A 34 8.17 9.86 13.74
C ALA A 34 8.92 9.06 14.82
N LEU A 35 9.27 7.79 14.52
CA LEU A 35 9.96 6.90 15.46
C LEU A 35 11.43 6.64 15.12
N ALA A 36 11.98 7.35 14.13
CA ALA A 36 13.42 7.34 13.86
C ALA A 36 14.14 8.22 14.91
N PRO A 37 15.10 7.69 15.69
CA PRO A 37 15.93 8.53 16.54
C PRO A 37 16.72 9.50 15.64
N ALA A 38 16.87 10.75 16.09
CA ALA A 38 17.57 11.80 15.36
C ALA A 38 19.08 11.53 15.28
N ALA A 39 19.47 10.64 14.37
CA ALA A 39 20.85 10.42 13.97
C ALA A 39 21.31 11.63 13.15
N ALA A 40 22.08 12.50 13.79
CA ALA A 40 22.67 13.67 13.17
C ALA A 40 23.86 13.27 12.26
N GLU A 41 23.55 12.80 11.05
CA GLU A 41 24.45 12.85 9.90
C GLU A 41 23.67 13.34 8.69
N GLU A 42 24.09 14.46 8.08
CA GLU A 42 23.69 14.84 6.73
C GLU A 42 24.62 14.16 5.71
N PRO A 43 24.18 13.11 5.00
CA PRO A 43 24.64 12.88 3.65
C PRO A 43 23.81 13.77 2.71
N ALA A 44 24.47 14.60 1.91
CA ALA A 44 23.82 15.33 0.83
C ALA A 44 23.06 14.33 -0.07
N ALA A 45 21.73 14.35 0.01
CA ALA A 45 20.87 13.32 -0.55
C ALA A 45 20.78 13.42 -2.08
N VAL A 46 21.78 12.88 -2.78
CA VAL A 46 21.69 12.75 -4.24
C VAL A 46 20.69 11.66 -4.58
N PHE A 47 19.54 12.07 -5.10
CA PHE A 47 18.44 11.19 -5.47
C PHE A 47 18.80 10.23 -6.61
N PRO A 48 18.24 9.00 -6.65
CA PRO A 48 18.56 8.03 -7.68
C PRO A 48 18.08 8.43 -9.08
N TRP A 49 17.15 9.39 -9.18
CA TRP A 49 16.68 9.96 -10.45
C TRP A 49 17.56 11.10 -11.02
N THR A 50 18.74 11.39 -10.43
CA THR A 50 19.64 12.48 -10.88
C THR A 50 21.11 12.12 -11.16
N ARG A 51 21.51 10.84 -11.30
CA ARG A 51 22.92 10.48 -11.55
C ARG A 51 23.25 9.89 -12.92
N THR A 52 24.09 10.60 -13.68
CA THR A 52 25.05 10.04 -14.65
C THR A 52 26.25 9.38 -13.93
N PRO A 53 26.99 8.45 -14.57
CA PRO A 53 27.92 7.58 -13.87
C PRO A 53 29.34 8.16 -13.74
N VAL A 54 29.87 8.17 -12.51
CA VAL A 54 31.32 8.04 -12.24
C VAL A 54 31.53 7.27 -10.94
N ALA A 55 32.58 6.45 -10.88
CA ALA A 55 32.79 5.44 -9.84
C ALA A 55 33.36 6.00 -8.53
N ALA A 56 33.04 5.34 -7.42
CA ALA A 56 33.81 5.37 -6.17
C ALA A 56 33.70 4.01 -5.46
N SER A 57 34.78 3.60 -4.78
CA SER A 57 34.98 2.25 -4.24
C SER A 57 34.37 2.02 -2.85
N SER A 58 34.25 0.73 -2.54
CA SER A 58 33.69 0.08 -1.36
C SER A 58 34.28 0.44 0.03
N SER A 59 33.41 0.34 1.05
CA SER A 59 33.56 -0.39 2.34
C SER A 59 34.66 0.01 3.36
N GLU A 60 34.61 -0.28 4.66
CA GLU A 60 33.86 -1.27 5.50
C GLU A 60 33.73 -0.70 6.96
N SER A 61 32.58 -0.77 7.64
CA SER A 61 32.12 -1.80 8.62
C SER A 61 32.75 -1.81 10.04
N GLY A 62 31.91 -1.88 11.09
CA GLY A 62 32.34 -2.14 12.49
C GLY A 62 31.19 -2.05 13.53
N THR A 63 30.87 -3.17 14.20
CA THR A 63 29.62 -3.40 14.99
C THR A 63 29.90 -3.51 16.52
N PRO A 64 28.95 -3.17 17.44
CA PRO A 64 29.04 -3.35 18.92
C PRO A 64 28.48 -4.74 19.36
N PRO A 65 28.15 -5.14 20.64
CA PRO A 65 27.33 -4.45 21.68
C PRO A 65 27.70 -4.69 23.18
N GLY A 66 26.89 -4.14 24.12
CA GLY A 66 26.76 -4.54 25.54
C GLY A 66 25.91 -3.54 26.33
N THR A 67 25.19 -3.83 27.43
CA THR A 67 24.74 -5.07 28.11
C THR A 67 23.50 -4.69 28.97
N THR A 68 22.56 -5.61 29.22
CA THR A 68 21.36 -5.35 30.07
C THR A 68 21.66 -5.45 31.59
N PRO A 69 20.77 -4.98 32.47
CA PRO A 69 19.84 -5.94 33.10
C PRO A 69 18.41 -5.40 33.42
N VAL A 70 17.60 -6.30 33.98
CA VAL A 70 16.14 -6.23 34.22
C VAL A 70 15.76 -5.73 35.63
N VAL A 71 14.56 -5.16 35.78
CA VAL A 71 13.78 -5.14 37.03
C VAL A 71 12.33 -5.54 36.75
N ALA A 72 11.75 -6.35 37.64
CA ALA A 72 10.38 -6.87 37.52
C ALA A 72 9.39 -6.08 38.39
N GLY A 73 8.12 -6.06 37.97
CA GLY A 73 7.00 -5.57 38.77
C GLY A 73 5.71 -6.31 38.40
N GLN A 74 5.23 -7.18 39.29
CA GLN A 74 3.96 -7.90 39.14
C GLN A 74 2.78 -7.04 39.58
N GLY A 75 1.66 -7.15 38.86
CA GLY A 75 0.38 -6.53 39.23
C GLY A 75 -0.78 -7.24 38.54
N THR A 76 -1.33 -8.27 39.19
CA THR A 76 -2.54 -8.96 38.72
C THR A 76 -3.80 -8.20 39.14
N SER A 77 -4.76 -8.05 38.23
CA SER A 77 -6.20 -8.03 38.57
C SER A 77 -7.04 -8.47 37.37
N ALA A 78 -8.13 -9.16 37.67
CA ALA A 78 -8.89 -9.95 36.69
C ALA A 78 -10.09 -9.19 36.09
N SER A 79 -10.54 -9.68 34.94
CA SER A 79 -11.78 -9.28 34.27
C SER A 79 -13.03 -9.73 35.05
N PRO A 80 -14.18 -9.10 34.80
CA PRO A 80 -15.37 -9.89 34.52
C PRO A 80 -15.95 -9.58 33.13
N ALA A 81 -16.49 -10.63 32.50
CA ALA A 81 -17.25 -10.52 31.26
C ALA A 81 -18.70 -10.10 31.54
N SER A 82 -19.31 -9.42 30.58
CA SER A 82 -20.77 -9.32 30.44
C SER A 82 -21.15 -9.66 29.01
N SER A 83 -21.97 -10.70 28.85
CA SER A 83 -22.52 -11.16 27.59
C SER A 83 -23.84 -10.43 27.26
N GLN A 84 -24.40 -10.73 26.08
CA GLN A 84 -25.65 -10.20 25.48
C GLN A 84 -25.51 -8.86 24.74
N ALA A 85 -26.17 -8.65 23.60
CA ALA A 85 -26.96 -9.58 22.78
C ALA A 85 -26.93 -9.19 21.29
N SER A 86 -27.25 -10.17 20.44
CA SER A 86 -27.33 -10.04 18.98
C SER A 86 -28.38 -9.02 18.54
N ALA A 87 -28.02 -8.15 17.59
CA ALA A 87 -28.96 -7.42 16.75
C ALA A 87 -28.39 -7.27 15.33
N GLY A 88 -29.15 -7.77 14.35
CA GLY A 88 -29.07 -7.50 12.92
C GLY A 88 -27.71 -7.13 12.31
N SER A 89 -27.05 -8.13 11.73
CA SER A 89 -26.49 -7.91 10.40
C SER A 89 -26.72 -9.15 9.57
N ASP A 90 -27.68 -9.05 8.66
CA ASP A 90 -27.89 -9.94 7.53
C ASP A 90 -26.73 -9.81 6.54
N LEU A 91 -25.52 -10.14 7.00
CA LEU A 91 -24.37 -10.50 6.18
C LEU A 91 -24.57 -11.90 5.60
N ALA A 92 -25.79 -12.15 5.10
CA ALA A 92 -26.17 -13.31 4.34
C ALA A 92 -25.50 -13.23 2.96
N SER A 93 -24.30 -13.80 2.89
CA SER A 93 -23.76 -14.47 1.71
C SER A 93 -23.96 -13.75 0.37
N THR A 94 -23.43 -12.53 0.24
CA THR A 94 -22.86 -12.13 -1.06
C THR A 94 -21.36 -12.40 -1.00
N SER A 95 -20.97 -13.66 -1.23
CA SER A 95 -19.58 -14.02 -1.54
C SER A 95 -19.18 -13.33 -2.84
N SER A 96 -18.73 -12.09 -2.71
CA SER A 96 -18.54 -11.20 -3.84
C SER A 96 -17.20 -11.51 -4.48
N SER A 97 -17.25 -12.42 -5.47
CA SER A 97 -16.13 -12.85 -6.33
C SER A 97 -15.13 -11.72 -6.61
N VAL A 98 -13.83 -12.03 -6.57
CA VAL A 98 -12.75 -11.10 -6.93
C VAL A 98 -13.00 -10.56 -8.33
N PHE A 99 -13.36 -11.45 -9.25
CA PHE A 99 -13.60 -11.14 -10.66
C PHE A 99 -15.10 -11.10 -10.97
N ARG A 100 -15.53 -10.03 -11.65
CA ARG A 100 -16.91 -9.83 -12.12
C ARG A 100 -16.90 -9.65 -13.64
N VAL A 101 -17.98 -10.01 -14.31
CA VAL A 101 -18.16 -9.78 -15.75
C VAL A 101 -19.29 -8.80 -16.04
N ASP A 102 -19.14 -8.04 -17.13
CA ASP A 102 -20.20 -7.18 -17.66
C ASP A 102 -21.26 -7.98 -18.42
N ALA A 103 -22.31 -7.31 -18.90
CA ALA A 103 -23.37 -7.93 -19.70
C ALA A 103 -22.88 -8.49 -21.05
N GLN A 104 -21.64 -8.19 -21.45
CA GLN A 104 -20.98 -8.71 -22.65
C GLN A 104 -19.99 -9.85 -22.31
N GLY A 105 -19.95 -10.31 -21.05
CA GLY A 105 -19.07 -11.39 -20.59
C GLY A 105 -17.59 -11.01 -20.47
N ARG A 106 -17.27 -9.71 -20.49
CA ARG A 106 -15.90 -9.18 -20.35
C ARG A 106 -15.61 -8.89 -18.87
N LEU A 107 -14.34 -9.01 -18.48
CA LEU A 107 -13.91 -8.72 -17.11
C LEU A 107 -14.14 -7.23 -16.77
N VAL A 108 -14.83 -6.96 -15.65
CA VAL A 108 -15.01 -5.62 -15.10
C VAL A 108 -13.72 -5.18 -14.42
N VAL A 109 -13.12 -4.10 -14.91
CA VAL A 109 -11.88 -3.52 -14.39
C VAL A 109 -12.21 -2.20 -13.70
N ASP A 110 -12.31 -2.22 -12.38
CA ASP A 110 -12.61 -1.05 -11.55
C ASP A 110 -11.87 -1.11 -10.21
N GLN A 111 -11.99 -0.04 -9.41
CA GLN A 111 -11.38 0.05 -8.08
C GLN A 111 -11.80 -1.09 -7.15
N ALA A 112 -13.05 -1.58 -7.24
CA ALA A 112 -13.54 -2.66 -6.39
C ALA A 112 -12.94 -4.02 -6.77
N MET A 113 -12.64 -4.25 -8.05
CA MET A 113 -11.83 -5.38 -8.51
C MET A 113 -10.37 -5.21 -8.06
N ARG A 114 -9.78 -4.01 -8.24
CA ARG A 114 -8.40 -3.71 -7.82
C ARG A 114 -8.15 -4.07 -6.36
N LEU A 115 -8.98 -3.54 -5.44
CA LEU A 115 -8.89 -3.78 -4.00
C LEU A 115 -9.00 -5.26 -3.63
N ARG A 116 -9.76 -6.06 -4.40
CA ARG A 116 -9.91 -7.49 -4.18
C ARG A 116 -8.71 -8.30 -4.68
N VAL A 117 -8.09 -7.89 -5.79
CA VAL A 117 -6.84 -8.50 -6.26
C VAL A 117 -5.67 -8.13 -5.34
N GLU A 118 -5.61 -6.88 -4.87
CA GLU A 118 -4.66 -6.44 -3.84
C GLU A 118 -4.80 -7.28 -2.56
N ALA A 119 -6.04 -7.51 -2.07
CA ALA A 119 -6.29 -8.37 -0.93
C ALA A 119 -5.99 -9.86 -1.19
N LEU A 120 -6.28 -10.38 -2.39
CA LEU A 120 -5.96 -11.75 -2.80
C LEU A 120 -4.44 -12.01 -2.73
N LEU A 121 -3.64 -11.08 -3.27
CA LEU A 121 -2.18 -11.16 -3.27
C LEU A 121 -1.56 -10.93 -1.88
N ALA A 122 -2.18 -10.10 -1.03
CA ALA A 122 -1.72 -9.89 0.34
C ALA A 122 -2.00 -11.07 1.29
N LEU A 123 -2.99 -11.91 0.98
CA LEU A 123 -3.42 -13.04 1.82
C LEU A 123 -2.89 -14.41 1.37
N HIS A 124 -2.43 -14.53 0.12
CA HIS A 124 -2.06 -15.81 -0.46
C HIS A 124 -0.81 -15.69 -1.34
N GLU A 125 0.10 -16.66 -1.20
CA GLU A 125 1.30 -16.82 -2.04
C GLU A 125 1.40 -18.26 -2.57
N GLY A 126 2.17 -18.46 -3.65
CA GLY A 126 2.52 -19.79 -4.18
C GLY A 126 1.31 -20.66 -4.51
N ASP A 127 1.37 -21.93 -4.11
CA ASP A 127 0.31 -22.92 -4.40
C ASP A 127 -1.06 -22.52 -3.82
N ALA A 128 -1.07 -21.79 -2.69
CA ALA A 128 -2.31 -21.30 -2.08
C ALA A 128 -2.94 -20.17 -2.91
N LEU A 129 -2.12 -19.28 -3.49
CA LEU A 129 -2.59 -18.27 -4.44
C LEU A 129 -3.11 -18.91 -5.72
N ALA A 130 -2.40 -19.89 -6.27
CA ALA A 130 -2.83 -20.62 -7.47
C ALA A 130 -4.18 -21.32 -7.25
N ALA A 131 -4.33 -22.07 -6.16
CA ALA A 131 -5.58 -22.75 -5.83
C ALA A 131 -6.74 -21.77 -5.57
N ARG A 132 -6.49 -20.64 -4.90
CA ARG A 132 -7.52 -19.62 -4.70
C ARG A 132 -7.90 -18.92 -6.00
N LEU A 133 -6.92 -18.62 -6.86
CA LEU A 133 -7.16 -18.03 -8.17
C LEU A 133 -8.03 -18.95 -9.02
N ASP A 134 -7.69 -20.24 -9.16
CA ASP A 134 -8.50 -21.17 -9.95
C ASP A 134 -9.95 -21.31 -9.41
N ALA A 135 -10.16 -21.21 -8.10
CA ALA A 135 -11.50 -21.16 -7.51
C ALA A 135 -12.29 -19.90 -7.89
N GLU A 136 -11.67 -18.71 -7.89
CA GLU A 136 -12.31 -17.45 -8.34
C GLU A 136 -12.58 -17.42 -9.86
N LEU A 137 -11.85 -18.23 -10.64
CA LEU A 137 -11.98 -18.29 -12.11
C LEU A 137 -12.97 -19.34 -12.61
N ALA A 138 -13.36 -20.31 -11.77
CA ALA A 138 -14.18 -21.46 -12.16
C ALA A 138 -15.57 -21.11 -12.75
N GLY A 139 -16.11 -19.92 -12.42
CA GLY A 139 -17.39 -19.42 -12.93
C GLY A 139 -17.30 -18.47 -14.13
N LEU A 140 -16.11 -18.20 -14.66
CA LEU A 140 -15.88 -17.21 -15.71
C LEU A 140 -15.89 -17.83 -17.12
N THR A 141 -16.14 -16.99 -18.14
CA THR A 141 -15.87 -17.37 -19.53
C THR A 141 -14.36 -17.60 -19.73
N PRO A 142 -13.93 -18.47 -20.66
CA PRO A 142 -12.49 -18.72 -20.90
C PRO A 142 -11.70 -17.44 -21.19
N THR A 143 -12.29 -16.50 -21.93
CA THR A 143 -11.71 -15.19 -22.24
C THR A 143 -11.57 -14.31 -21.00
N ALA A 144 -12.61 -14.23 -20.15
CA ALA A 144 -12.53 -13.47 -18.90
C ALA A 144 -11.54 -14.10 -17.90
N ALA A 145 -11.49 -15.43 -17.83
CA ALA A 145 -10.53 -16.15 -16.98
C ALA A 145 -9.07 -15.97 -17.45
N ALA A 146 -8.81 -15.95 -18.76
CA ALA A 146 -7.50 -15.64 -19.31
C ALA A 146 -7.08 -14.20 -18.95
N ARG A 147 -7.95 -13.22 -19.18
CA ARG A 147 -7.67 -11.81 -18.85
C ARG A 147 -7.49 -11.58 -17.35
N ALA A 148 -8.23 -12.29 -16.50
CA ALA A 148 -8.08 -12.22 -15.05
C ALA A 148 -6.70 -12.75 -14.58
N ARG A 149 -6.22 -13.88 -15.11
CA ARG A 149 -4.86 -14.38 -14.82
C ARG A 149 -3.78 -13.39 -15.27
N GLU A 150 -3.92 -12.85 -16.47
CA GLU A 150 -3.00 -11.82 -16.98
C GLU A 150 -2.98 -10.57 -16.09
N LEU A 151 -4.15 -10.13 -15.62
CA LEU A 151 -4.27 -8.96 -14.75
C LEU A 151 -3.64 -9.20 -13.37
N VAL A 152 -3.79 -10.39 -12.77
CA VAL A 152 -3.10 -10.75 -11.51
C VAL A 152 -1.58 -10.68 -11.67
N ALA A 153 -1.03 -11.22 -12.76
CA ALA A 153 0.40 -11.12 -13.06
C ALA A 153 0.86 -9.67 -13.30
N GLN A 154 0.01 -8.84 -13.93
CA GLN A 154 0.27 -7.38 -14.06
C GLN A 154 0.32 -6.69 -12.68
N PHE A 155 -0.52 -7.11 -11.72
CA PHE A 155 -0.49 -6.60 -10.34
C PHE A 155 0.76 -7.02 -9.57
N GLU A 156 1.19 -8.28 -9.63
CA GLU A 156 2.44 -8.73 -8.99
C GLU A 156 3.64 -7.93 -9.51
N ALA A 157 3.76 -7.80 -10.84
CA ALA A 157 4.81 -7.01 -11.48
C ALA A 157 4.73 -5.52 -11.11
N TYR A 158 3.52 -4.96 -10.98
CA TYR A 158 3.31 -3.58 -10.55
C TYR A 158 3.70 -3.37 -9.07
N GLN A 159 3.41 -4.31 -8.17
CA GLN A 159 3.79 -4.21 -6.77
C GLN A 159 5.32 -4.25 -6.60
N ASP A 160 6.00 -5.17 -7.27
CA ASP A 160 7.48 -5.24 -7.28
C ASP A 160 8.09 -3.95 -7.86
N ALA A 161 7.53 -3.41 -8.95
CA ALA A 161 7.98 -2.15 -9.54
C ALA A 161 7.70 -0.93 -8.64
N GLN A 162 6.55 -0.89 -7.95
CA GLN A 162 6.21 0.16 -6.99
C GLN A 162 7.17 0.14 -5.79
N ALA A 163 7.47 -1.04 -5.24
CA ALA A 163 8.41 -1.18 -4.13
C ALA A 163 9.85 -0.78 -4.51
N ALA A 164 10.26 -1.03 -5.75
CA ALA A 164 11.56 -0.61 -6.27
C ALA A 164 11.64 0.91 -6.53
N ALA A 165 10.57 1.52 -7.04
CA ALA A 165 10.51 2.96 -7.33
C ALA A 165 10.31 3.83 -6.08
N PHE A 166 9.56 3.33 -5.10
CA PHE A 166 9.17 4.05 -3.88
C PHE A 166 9.48 3.21 -2.63
N PRO A 167 10.78 3.04 -2.28
CA PRO A 167 11.18 2.20 -1.17
C PRO A 167 10.67 2.74 0.18
N PRO A 168 10.21 1.88 1.10
CA PRO A 168 9.65 2.29 2.39
C PRO A 168 10.64 3.10 3.24
N GLY A 169 10.10 4.03 4.04
CA GLY A 169 10.88 4.88 4.94
C GLY A 169 11.44 6.17 4.31
N ARG A 170 11.04 6.53 3.09
CA ARG A 170 11.42 7.81 2.44
C ARG A 170 10.21 8.72 2.20
N ALA A 171 9.60 9.19 3.28
CA ALA A 171 8.46 10.11 3.20
C ALA A 171 8.85 11.45 2.53
N PRO A 172 7.95 12.06 1.73
CA PRO A 172 8.14 13.43 1.22
C PRO A 172 8.38 14.44 2.33
N LEU A 173 9.34 15.34 2.13
CA LEU A 173 9.69 16.40 3.08
C LEU A 173 8.79 17.64 2.90
N VAL A 174 8.22 17.83 1.71
CA VAL A 174 7.30 18.92 1.38
C VAL A 174 6.12 18.44 0.52
N PRO A 175 4.97 19.15 0.51
CA PRO A 175 3.80 18.77 -0.29
C PRO A 175 4.07 18.67 -1.80
N GLU A 176 4.98 19.49 -2.33
CA GLU A 176 5.41 19.50 -3.73
C GLU A 176 6.05 18.16 -4.14
N GLU A 177 6.89 17.57 -3.28
CA GLU A 177 7.49 16.26 -3.48
C GLU A 177 6.41 15.17 -3.48
N GLY A 178 5.43 15.27 -2.58
CA GLY A 178 4.27 14.37 -2.57
C GLY A 178 3.44 14.43 -3.85
N LEU A 179 3.24 15.63 -4.41
CA LEU A 179 2.55 15.83 -5.70
C LEU A 179 3.36 15.24 -6.86
N ALA A 180 4.68 15.42 -6.88
CA ALA A 180 5.57 14.81 -7.87
C ALA A 180 5.59 13.27 -7.76
N GLN A 181 5.61 12.74 -6.53
CA GLN A 181 5.51 11.30 -6.27
C GLN A 181 4.18 10.72 -6.76
N LEU A 182 3.05 11.41 -6.52
CA LEU A 182 1.74 11.00 -7.01
C LEU A 182 1.69 10.95 -8.55
N GLN A 183 2.30 11.92 -9.23
CA GLN A 183 2.42 11.91 -10.70
C GLN A 183 3.28 10.72 -11.19
N ALA A 184 4.39 10.41 -10.51
CA ALA A 184 5.23 9.27 -10.83
C ALA A 184 4.50 7.93 -10.61
N MET A 185 3.70 7.80 -9.55
CA MET A 185 2.83 6.63 -9.33
C MET A 185 1.75 6.50 -10.41
N GLN A 186 1.16 7.61 -10.87
CA GLN A 186 0.21 7.62 -11.98
C GLN A 186 0.83 7.13 -13.29
N ALA A 187 2.05 7.59 -13.60
CA ALA A 187 2.79 7.13 -14.76
C ALA A 187 3.12 5.62 -14.69
N LEU A 188 3.54 5.12 -13.52
CA LEU A 188 3.82 3.70 -13.29
C LEU A 188 2.57 2.82 -13.47
N ARG A 189 1.41 3.24 -12.96
CA ARG A 189 0.14 2.51 -13.19
C ARG A 189 -0.26 2.51 -14.66
N ALA A 190 -0.07 3.63 -15.34
CA ALA A 190 -0.37 3.75 -16.76
C ALA A 190 0.54 2.86 -17.64
N SER A 191 1.80 2.63 -17.27
CA SER A 191 2.69 1.71 -18.00
C SER A 191 2.37 0.23 -17.75
N HIS A 192 1.89 -0.16 -16.57
CA HIS A 192 1.52 -1.54 -16.26
C HIS A 192 0.13 -1.95 -16.76
N PHE A 193 -0.86 -1.05 -16.64
CA PHE A 193 -2.28 -1.39 -16.91
C PHE A 193 -2.86 -0.69 -18.15
N GLY A 194 -2.16 0.30 -18.70
CA GLY A 194 -2.71 1.23 -19.69
C GLY A 194 -3.51 2.37 -19.04
N ALA A 195 -3.58 3.52 -19.70
CA ALA A 195 -4.14 4.75 -19.13
C ALA A 195 -5.63 4.62 -18.73
N ASP A 196 -6.45 3.88 -19.49
CA ASP A 196 -7.88 3.73 -19.20
C ASP A 196 -8.14 2.85 -17.97
N ALA A 197 -7.53 1.66 -17.93
CA ALA A 197 -7.65 0.76 -16.78
C ALA A 197 -7.04 1.38 -15.51
N ALA A 198 -5.90 2.06 -15.62
CA ALA A 198 -5.32 2.81 -14.51
C ALA A 198 -6.28 3.89 -13.97
N ARG A 199 -6.96 4.64 -14.85
CA ARG A 199 -7.99 5.61 -14.42
C ARG A 199 -9.18 4.91 -13.75
N GLN A 200 -9.73 3.86 -14.34
CA GLN A 200 -10.86 3.11 -13.79
C GLN A 200 -10.56 2.48 -12.41
N MET A 201 -9.31 2.08 -12.17
CA MET A 201 -8.89 1.46 -10.92
C MET A 201 -8.42 2.44 -9.84
N PHE A 202 -7.85 3.60 -10.19
CA PHE A 202 -7.15 4.46 -9.21
C PHE A 202 -7.66 5.91 -9.11
N ALA A 203 -8.52 6.39 -10.03
CA ALA A 203 -8.87 7.81 -10.11
C ALA A 203 -9.48 8.40 -8.82
N GLN A 204 -10.25 7.62 -8.04
CA GLN A 204 -10.83 8.10 -6.78
C GLN A 204 -9.75 8.33 -5.72
N ASP A 205 -8.89 7.34 -5.47
CA ASP A 205 -7.81 7.44 -4.47
C ASP A 205 -6.80 8.53 -4.85
N ASP A 206 -6.54 8.70 -6.15
CA ASP A 206 -5.68 9.76 -6.67
C ASP A 206 -6.26 11.16 -6.51
N ALA A 207 -7.60 11.31 -6.62
CA ALA A 207 -8.27 12.57 -6.35
C ALA A 207 -8.22 12.93 -4.86
N VAL A 208 -8.40 11.93 -3.97
CA VAL A 208 -8.25 12.08 -2.51
C VAL A 208 -6.82 12.52 -2.17
N ALA A 209 -5.81 11.76 -2.62
CA ALA A 209 -4.41 12.02 -2.33
C ALA A 209 -3.96 13.39 -2.86
N ARG A 210 -4.34 13.74 -4.10
CA ARG A 210 -4.04 15.06 -4.69
C ARG A 210 -4.65 16.18 -3.85
N ARG A 211 -5.93 16.08 -3.47
CA ARG A 211 -6.61 17.15 -2.72
C ARG A 211 -6.01 17.35 -1.34
N ILE A 212 -5.65 16.27 -0.64
CA ILE A 212 -4.96 16.37 0.67
C ILE A 212 -3.59 17.06 0.51
N LEU A 213 -2.78 16.68 -0.49
CA LEU A 213 -1.49 17.33 -0.75
C LEU A 213 -1.63 18.81 -1.13
N GLU A 214 -2.65 19.17 -1.91
CA GLU A 214 -2.96 20.57 -2.21
C GLU A 214 -3.35 21.35 -0.96
N LEU A 215 -4.17 20.77 -0.08
CA LEU A 215 -4.55 21.36 1.21
C LEU A 215 -3.35 21.51 2.17
N MET A 216 -2.38 20.58 2.13
CA MET A 216 -1.11 20.72 2.85
C MET A 216 -0.25 21.86 2.30
N ARG A 217 -0.23 22.05 0.98
CA ARG A 217 0.47 23.17 0.32
C ARG A 217 -0.18 24.52 0.60
N GLU A 218 -1.52 24.56 0.72
CA GLU A 218 -2.26 25.75 1.14
C GLU A 218 -1.91 26.17 2.59
N ASP A 219 -1.40 25.26 3.44
CA ASP A 219 -0.88 25.61 4.76
C ASP A 219 0.56 26.16 4.67
N THR A 220 0.66 27.47 4.46
CA THR A 220 1.93 28.21 4.35
C THR A 220 2.72 28.35 5.64
N SER A 221 2.26 27.78 6.77
CA SER A 221 2.98 27.89 8.04
C SER A 221 4.30 27.12 8.00
N THR A 222 5.41 27.80 8.28
CA THR A 222 6.75 27.19 8.41
C THR A 222 7.02 26.60 9.79
N ALA A 223 6.16 26.91 10.78
CA ALA A 223 6.27 26.42 12.15
C ALA A 223 5.58 25.06 12.38
N ARG A 224 4.85 24.54 11.38
CA ARG A 224 4.13 23.26 11.47
C ARG A 224 4.92 22.12 10.86
N SER A 225 4.89 20.96 11.50
CA SER A 225 5.43 19.72 10.95
C SER A 225 4.60 19.24 9.75
N MET A 226 5.18 18.35 8.93
CA MET A 226 4.45 17.73 7.82
C MET A 226 3.26 16.88 8.32
N GLU A 227 3.37 16.26 9.49
CA GLU A 227 2.29 15.51 10.14
C GLU A 227 1.14 16.44 10.55
N GLU A 228 1.44 17.58 11.17
CA GLU A 228 0.43 18.58 11.53
C GLU A 228 -0.29 19.14 10.31
N LYS A 229 0.45 19.39 9.21
CA LYS A 229 -0.16 19.79 7.92
C LYS A 229 -1.05 18.69 7.36
N ALA A 230 -0.61 17.43 7.38
CA ALA A 230 -1.39 16.29 6.90
C ALA A 230 -2.70 16.10 7.71
N MET A 231 -2.63 16.16 9.04
CA MET A 231 -3.82 16.09 9.90
C MET A 231 -4.82 17.21 9.61
N ARG A 232 -4.34 18.46 9.48
CA ARG A 232 -5.19 19.61 9.17
C ARG A 232 -5.79 19.53 7.76
N ALA A 233 -5.03 19.05 6.79
CA ALA A 233 -5.50 18.81 5.43
C ALA A 233 -6.56 17.72 5.37
N GLN A 234 -6.39 16.61 6.11
CA GLN A 234 -7.39 15.54 6.23
C GLN A 234 -8.71 16.07 6.82
N VAL A 235 -8.65 16.77 7.96
CA VAL A 235 -9.84 17.36 8.60
C VAL A 235 -10.56 18.33 7.66
N ARG A 236 -9.82 19.13 6.89
CA ARG A 236 -10.41 20.06 5.91
C ARG A 236 -10.99 19.32 4.69
N TYR A 237 -10.36 18.25 4.24
CA TYR A 237 -10.90 17.39 3.18
C TYR A 237 -12.23 16.73 3.59
N ASP A 238 -12.32 16.24 4.82
CA ASP A 238 -13.54 15.62 5.34
C ASP A 238 -14.68 16.65 5.50
N GLN A 239 -14.36 17.90 5.88
CA GLN A 239 -15.30 19.02 5.86
C GLN A 239 -15.77 19.36 4.43
N GLU A 240 -14.86 19.42 3.45
CA GLU A 240 -15.19 19.66 2.04
C GLU A 240 -16.13 18.56 1.50
N ARG A 241 -15.90 17.28 1.85
CA ARG A 241 -16.80 16.17 1.48
C ARG A 241 -18.16 16.20 2.18
N GLY A 242 -18.22 16.66 3.42
CA GLY A 242 -19.48 16.79 4.18
C GLY A 242 -20.33 18.00 3.78
N ALA A 243 -19.72 19.03 3.18
CA ALA A 243 -20.38 20.25 2.74
C ALA A 243 -20.98 20.18 1.33
N VAL A 244 -20.57 19.20 0.51
CA VAL A 244 -21.13 18.94 -0.82
C VAL A 244 -22.29 17.94 -0.67
N PRO A 245 -23.56 18.32 -0.96
CA PRO A 245 -24.66 17.37 -0.98
C PRO A 245 -24.49 16.33 -2.10
N PRO A 246 -25.06 15.12 -1.94
CA PRO A 246 -24.90 14.01 -2.87
C PRO A 246 -25.56 14.24 -4.25
#